data_AF-A0A350BCE4-F1
#
_entry.id   AF-A0A350BCE4-F1
#
_cell.length_a   1.000
_cell.length_b   1.000
_cell.length_c   1.000
_cell.angle_alpha   90.00
_cell.angle_beta   90.00
_cell.angle_gamma   90.00
#
_symmetry.space_group_name_H-M   'P 1'
#
loop_
_entity.id
_entity.type
_entity.pdbx_description
1 polymer ?
#
loop_
_entity_poly.entity_id
_entity_poly.type
_entity_poly.pdbx_seq_one_letter_code
_entity_poly.pdbx_strand_id
1 'polypeptide(L)'
;MLPLRAKTKYFMGLMGLIASLLSSCARLPISFHPYDYAMIDFYQEAVTTDNYYRPSSYSDDYVTMLKSHPNPAQRRIPIETTGDQKVLVIPVDFVDYRAASLEGGATISRQVIQNAFFGTPETTQWESVASYYDKSSYGQLHLTGFVSDWFSSTEVAATIAASGSKTVTTERILKAAVSWYKDTYEDIDEFDQNDDGYLDAVFLVYAAPYINNDSVLWAFTSFDTGVDGANYLGNPLGNAYVWASYHFLNVYNHKGDPHTFIHEFGHLLGLTDYYNTSALPASFPDFSPLDHPFKRYQYTHGPTGRVDMMDYSIGDHTVLSKMLLNWVRPYVVTAPGKLKIKPFSSSGEAIILANSWNGKAFDEYLAIEFYGPTGLNYVDSERGYGHSAARLMGQFGIKVYHVDARASYHQVPLDAFLGYEDEGPQADLSPEVYGNSAYYRQIGHTNTYATTLNEHLIYRLLEKGEQTTFLTGEMASNDTLFVEDDSFGVVDFLDFTFNDGSQLPFSFRVDDINRYEATLTFLSN
;
A
#
# COMPACT_ATOMS: atom_id res chain seq x y z
N MET A 1 -3.50 32.31 -90.61
CA MET A 1 -4.60 31.61 -91.33
C MET A 1 -4.90 30.31 -90.58
N LEU A 2 -6.18 30.10 -90.25
CA LEU A 2 -6.83 28.90 -89.70
C LEU A 2 -6.50 27.60 -90.51
N PRO A 3 -6.97 26.38 -90.13
CA PRO A 3 -6.94 25.63 -88.85
C PRO A 3 -6.84 24.07 -89.10
N LEU A 4 -7.38 23.26 -88.17
CA LEU A 4 -7.76 21.82 -88.20
C LEU A 4 -6.69 20.81 -87.74
N ARG A 5 -6.83 20.19 -86.56
CA ARG A 5 -7.78 19.14 -86.06
C ARG A 5 -7.24 17.72 -86.27
N ALA A 6 -7.10 16.99 -85.15
CA ALA A 6 -7.38 15.57 -84.90
C ALA A 6 -6.27 14.95 -84.02
N LYS A 7 -6.47 14.03 -83.06
CA LYS A 7 -7.60 13.55 -82.25
C LYS A 7 -6.98 12.47 -81.35
N THR A 8 -7.31 12.50 -80.05
CA THR A 8 -7.51 11.34 -79.16
C THR A 8 -6.29 10.46 -78.80
N LYS A 9 -5.99 10.33 -77.49
CA LYS A 9 -6.29 9.10 -76.71
C LYS A 9 -5.73 9.11 -75.26
N TYR A 10 -6.59 8.63 -74.35
CA TYR A 10 -6.40 8.14 -72.98
C TYR A 10 -6.23 9.14 -71.82
N PHE A 11 -7.41 9.52 -71.31
CA PHE A 11 -7.73 9.85 -69.93
C PHE A 11 -7.97 8.52 -69.19
N MET A 12 -7.05 8.07 -68.32
CA MET A 12 -7.29 7.16 -67.18
C MET A 12 -5.94 6.74 -66.59
N GLY A 13 -5.78 6.92 -65.28
CA GLY A 13 -4.70 6.28 -64.52
C GLY A 13 -3.76 7.21 -63.78
N LEU A 14 -4.27 8.05 -62.88
CA LEU A 14 -3.45 8.57 -61.77
C LEU A 14 -4.32 9.00 -60.58
N MET A 15 -5.14 8.08 -60.07
CA MET A 15 -5.87 8.28 -58.81
C MET A 15 -6.02 6.96 -58.04
N GLY A 16 -4.95 6.16 -58.02
CA GLY A 16 -4.93 4.82 -57.42
C GLY A 16 -3.64 4.47 -56.70
N LEU A 17 -2.84 5.47 -56.27
CA LEU A 17 -1.57 5.22 -55.59
C LEU A 17 -1.29 6.15 -54.38
N ILE A 18 -2.33 6.81 -53.85
CA ILE A 18 -2.26 7.59 -52.60
C ILE A 18 -3.31 7.11 -51.56
N ALA A 19 -4.15 6.13 -51.90
CA ALA A 19 -5.18 5.59 -51.00
C ALA A 19 -4.83 4.21 -50.40
N SER A 20 -3.60 3.71 -50.60
CA SER A 20 -3.13 2.41 -50.08
C SER A 20 -2.04 2.52 -49.01
N LEU A 21 -1.75 3.72 -48.50
CA LEU A 21 -0.82 3.97 -47.39
C LEU A 21 -1.52 4.35 -46.07
N LEU A 22 -2.85 4.27 -46.01
CA LEU A 22 -3.64 4.57 -44.79
C LEU A 22 -4.35 3.33 -44.21
N SER A 23 -4.00 2.12 -44.66
CA SER A 23 -4.56 0.86 -44.14
C SER A 23 -3.54 -0.04 -43.44
N SER A 24 -2.41 0.50 -43.01
CA SER A 24 -1.62 -0.12 -41.95
C SER A 24 -1.85 0.70 -40.68
N CYS A 25 -2.80 0.28 -39.85
CA CYS A 25 -2.61 0.42 -38.41
C CYS A 25 -1.35 -0.41 -38.08
N ALA A 26 -0.18 0.16 -38.33
CA ALA A 26 1.04 -0.32 -37.71
C ALA A 26 0.80 -0.14 -36.22
N ARG A 27 0.42 -1.24 -35.55
CA ARG A 27 0.42 -1.33 -34.09
C ARG A 27 1.81 -0.85 -33.69
N LEU A 28 1.90 0.34 -33.10
CA LEU A 28 3.16 0.77 -32.51
C LEU A 28 3.57 -0.34 -31.54
N PRO A 29 4.78 -0.90 -31.64
CA PRO A 29 5.23 -1.90 -30.70
C PRO A 29 5.18 -1.28 -29.31
N ILE A 30 4.56 -1.98 -28.35
CA ILE A 30 4.66 -1.60 -26.95
C ILE A 30 6.14 -1.72 -26.58
N SER A 31 6.72 -0.62 -26.14
CA SER A 31 8.10 -0.59 -25.65
C SER A 31 8.12 -0.65 -24.13
N PHE A 32 9.11 -1.35 -23.61
CA PHE A 32 9.56 -1.19 -22.24
C PHE A 32 10.38 0.10 -22.14
N HIS A 33 10.01 0.98 -21.22
CA HIS A 33 10.85 2.09 -20.82
C HIS A 33 11.08 1.96 -19.32
N PRO A 34 12.27 1.50 -18.86
CA PRO A 34 12.52 1.34 -17.44
C PRO A 34 12.38 2.69 -16.74
N TYR A 35 11.83 2.66 -15.52
CA TYR A 35 11.80 3.83 -14.66
C TYR A 35 13.23 4.32 -14.37
N ASP A 36 13.43 5.63 -14.48
CA ASP A 36 14.71 6.29 -14.23
C ASP A 36 14.67 6.91 -12.83
N TYR A 37 15.52 6.41 -11.95
CA TYR A 37 15.58 6.87 -10.56
C TYR A 37 16.31 8.21 -10.50
N ALA A 38 15.56 9.25 -10.13
CA ALA A 38 16.17 10.53 -9.83
C ALA A 38 16.82 10.47 -8.45
N MET A 39 18.00 11.08 -8.31
CA MET A 39 18.54 11.36 -6.98
C MET A 39 17.62 12.35 -6.26
N ILE A 40 16.92 11.89 -5.24
CA ILE A 40 16.09 12.73 -4.38
C ILE A 40 16.90 13.09 -3.14
N ASP A 41 17.15 14.39 -2.97
CA ASP A 41 17.90 14.92 -1.83
C ASP A 41 16.95 15.04 -0.63
N PHE A 42 16.72 13.92 0.05
CA PHE A 42 15.79 13.83 1.17
C PHE A 42 16.53 13.74 2.51
N TYR A 43 16.52 14.84 3.27
CA TYR A 43 17.14 14.90 4.60
C TYR A 43 16.13 15.10 5.70
N GLN A 44 16.23 14.26 6.72
CA GLN A 44 15.48 14.40 7.97
C GLN A 44 16.44 14.56 9.14
N GLU A 45 17.25 15.62 9.10
CA GLU A 45 18.16 15.96 10.18
C GLU A 45 17.43 16.06 11.52
N ALA A 46 18.06 15.62 12.61
CA ALA A 46 17.51 15.87 13.94
C ALA A 46 17.34 17.37 14.17
N VAL A 47 16.18 17.76 14.70
CA VAL A 47 15.88 19.15 15.05
C VAL A 47 15.57 19.20 16.54
N THR A 48 16.01 20.24 17.23
CA THR A 48 15.59 20.51 18.61
C THR A 48 15.37 22.00 18.74
N THR A 49 14.17 22.38 19.16
CA THR A 49 13.75 23.76 19.43
C THR A 49 13.13 23.82 20.82
N ASP A 50 12.68 24.99 21.24
CA ASP A 50 12.00 25.17 22.54
C ASP A 50 10.63 24.48 22.58
N ASN A 51 9.98 24.29 21.42
CA ASN A 51 8.58 23.88 21.32
C ASN A 51 8.34 22.57 20.55
N TYR A 52 9.34 22.05 19.84
CA TYR A 52 9.29 20.73 19.20
C TYR A 52 10.70 20.19 18.91
N TYR A 53 10.78 18.89 18.66
CA TYR A 53 11.98 18.25 18.14
C TYR A 53 11.64 17.30 16.98
N ARG A 54 12.63 16.91 16.18
CA ARG A 54 12.53 15.81 15.20
C ARG A 54 13.58 14.77 15.55
N PRO A 55 13.21 13.49 15.76
CA PRO A 55 14.19 12.46 16.10
C PRO A 55 15.05 12.08 14.89
N SER A 56 16.29 11.65 15.14
CA SER A 56 17.15 11.09 14.07
C SER A 56 16.77 9.66 13.68
N SER A 57 16.16 8.91 14.59
CA SER A 57 15.82 7.50 14.43
C SER A 57 14.68 7.12 15.36
N TYR A 58 13.99 6.04 15.05
CA TYR A 58 13.08 5.40 15.99
C TYR A 58 13.84 4.59 17.03
N SER A 59 13.23 4.37 18.20
CA SER A 59 13.80 3.56 19.29
C SER A 59 13.67 2.06 19.07
N ASP A 60 12.80 1.64 18.14
CA ASP A 60 12.56 0.24 17.78
C ASP A 60 12.13 0.14 16.31
N ASP A 61 12.36 -1.03 15.71
CA ASP A 61 12.21 -1.30 14.28
C ASP A 61 11.02 -2.24 14.01
N TYR A 62 10.13 -1.80 13.11
CA TYR A 62 8.90 -2.51 12.80
C TYR A 62 9.18 -3.86 12.11
N VAL A 63 10.15 -3.89 11.19
CA VAL A 63 10.54 -5.11 10.46
C VAL A 63 11.08 -6.16 11.43
N THR A 64 11.89 -5.75 12.40
CA THR A 64 12.42 -6.61 13.46
C THR A 64 11.30 -7.22 14.29
N MET A 65 10.24 -6.46 14.62
CA MET A 65 9.07 -7.01 15.32
C MET A 65 8.37 -8.09 14.48
N LEU A 66 8.14 -7.85 13.18
CA LEU A 66 7.49 -8.82 12.28
C LEU A 66 8.29 -10.14 12.14
N LYS A 67 9.62 -10.05 12.14
CA LYS A 67 10.54 -11.21 12.06
C LYS A 67 10.65 -11.99 13.39
N SER A 68 10.17 -11.43 14.50
CA SER A 68 10.42 -11.94 15.87
C SER A 68 9.54 -13.12 16.34
N HIS A 69 8.57 -13.56 15.54
CA HIS A 69 7.65 -14.61 15.97
C HIS A 69 8.42 -15.93 16.27
N PRO A 70 8.18 -16.59 17.43
CA PRO A 70 8.95 -17.77 17.85
C PRO A 70 8.68 -18.99 16.97
N ASN A 71 7.46 -19.14 16.45
CA ASN A 71 7.15 -20.14 15.42
C ASN A 71 7.61 -19.64 14.03
N PRO A 72 8.57 -20.31 13.37
CA PRO A 72 9.07 -19.90 12.04
C PRO A 72 7.97 -19.81 10.98
N ALA A 73 6.96 -20.68 11.02
CA ALA A 73 5.85 -20.69 10.06
C ALA A 73 4.91 -19.47 10.17
N GLN A 74 5.06 -18.67 11.22
CA GLN A 74 4.27 -17.45 11.46
C GLN A 74 5.12 -16.20 11.42
N ARG A 75 6.43 -16.31 11.17
CA ARG A 75 7.28 -15.16 10.92
C ARG A 75 6.88 -14.53 9.61
N ARG A 76 6.77 -13.20 9.60
CA ARG A 76 6.66 -12.44 8.36
C ARG A 76 8.04 -11.93 8.04
N ILE A 77 8.54 -12.27 6.85
CA ILE A 77 9.82 -11.80 6.33
C ILE A 77 9.45 -10.79 5.24
N PRO A 78 9.24 -9.51 5.59
CA PRO A 78 9.01 -8.48 4.59
C PRO A 78 10.32 -8.19 3.85
N ILE A 79 10.18 -7.65 2.64
CA ILE A 79 11.30 -7.04 1.92
C ILE A 79 11.83 -5.84 2.70
N GLU A 80 13.12 -5.57 2.58
CA GLU A 80 13.71 -4.36 3.18
C GLU A 80 13.03 -3.11 2.62
N THR A 81 12.73 -2.15 3.50
CA THR A 81 11.87 -1.01 3.14
C THR A 81 12.64 0.13 2.49
N THR A 82 13.96 0.03 2.40
CA THR A 82 14.86 1.05 1.82
C THR A 82 15.97 0.41 0.99
N GLY A 83 16.73 1.23 0.27
CA GLY A 83 17.79 0.81 -0.64
C GLY A 83 17.26 0.26 -1.97
N ASP A 84 18.16 -0.37 -2.72
CA ASP A 84 17.86 -1.01 -3.99
C ASP A 84 17.35 -2.44 -3.74
N GLN A 85 16.09 -2.69 -4.07
CA GLN A 85 15.45 -3.99 -3.91
C GLN A 85 15.06 -4.58 -5.27
N LYS A 86 15.02 -5.91 -5.35
CA LYS A 86 14.74 -6.70 -6.56
C LYS A 86 13.49 -7.54 -6.35
N VAL A 87 12.59 -7.44 -7.31
CA VAL A 87 11.31 -8.16 -7.30
C VAL A 87 11.29 -9.19 -8.42
N LEU A 88 11.03 -10.45 -8.07
CA LEU A 88 10.80 -11.50 -9.05
C LEU A 88 9.32 -11.56 -9.43
N VAL A 89 9.00 -11.25 -10.68
CA VAL A 89 7.62 -11.33 -11.19
C VAL A 89 7.50 -12.53 -12.12
N ILE A 90 6.63 -13.48 -11.77
CA ILE A 90 6.38 -14.68 -12.58
C ILE A 90 4.94 -14.63 -13.11
N PRO A 91 4.74 -14.33 -14.40
CA PRO A 91 3.45 -14.52 -15.05
C PRO A 91 3.05 -16.00 -15.05
N VAL A 92 1.81 -16.32 -14.69
CA VAL A 92 1.31 -17.71 -14.59
C VAL A 92 0.12 -17.93 -15.51
N ASP A 93 0.14 -19.01 -16.31
CA ASP A 93 -1.03 -19.45 -17.05
C ASP A 93 -1.43 -20.88 -16.70
N PHE A 94 -2.68 -21.25 -17.03
CA PHE A 94 -3.31 -22.48 -16.57
C PHE A 94 -3.72 -23.37 -17.73
N VAL A 95 -4.01 -24.64 -17.45
CA VAL A 95 -4.41 -25.62 -18.46
C VAL A 95 -5.63 -25.18 -19.27
N ASP A 96 -6.62 -24.61 -18.58
CA ASP A 96 -7.90 -24.13 -19.12
C ASP A 96 -7.91 -22.61 -19.42
N TYR A 97 -6.86 -21.88 -19.05
CA TYR A 97 -6.73 -20.45 -19.32
C TYR A 97 -5.28 -20.05 -19.62
N ARG A 98 -4.93 -20.03 -20.90
CA ARG A 98 -3.58 -19.72 -21.39
C ARG A 98 -3.37 -18.23 -21.61
N ALA A 99 -2.17 -17.72 -21.41
CA ALA A 99 -1.83 -16.30 -21.62
C ALA A 99 -2.05 -15.83 -23.07
N ALA A 100 -2.05 -16.76 -24.03
CA ALA A 100 -2.41 -16.49 -25.43
C ALA A 100 -3.85 -15.99 -25.61
N SER A 101 -4.75 -16.20 -24.63
CA SER A 101 -6.13 -15.70 -24.66
C SER A 101 -6.26 -14.23 -24.23
N LEU A 102 -5.23 -13.66 -23.59
CA LEU A 102 -5.22 -12.26 -23.16
C LEU A 102 -5.17 -11.32 -24.37
N GLU A 103 -5.60 -10.08 -24.17
CA GLU A 103 -5.53 -9.07 -25.22
C GLU A 103 -4.07 -8.82 -25.66
N GLY A 104 -3.82 -9.00 -26.95
CA GLY A 104 -2.47 -8.93 -27.53
C GLY A 104 -1.64 -10.21 -27.37
N GLY A 105 -2.14 -11.22 -26.66
CA GLY A 105 -1.48 -12.49 -26.39
C GLY A 105 -0.32 -12.39 -25.40
N ALA A 106 0.31 -13.55 -25.13
CA ALA A 106 1.30 -13.71 -24.06
C ALA A 106 2.44 -12.68 -24.08
N THR A 107 2.97 -12.32 -25.27
CA THR A 107 4.06 -11.35 -25.41
C THR A 107 3.64 -9.95 -25.00
N ILE A 108 2.48 -9.48 -25.46
CA ILE A 108 1.98 -8.14 -25.15
C ILE A 108 1.60 -8.06 -23.68
N SER A 109 0.89 -9.06 -23.15
CA SER A 109 0.51 -9.07 -21.74
C SER A 109 1.72 -9.12 -20.81
N ARG A 110 2.78 -9.87 -21.15
CA ARG A 110 4.04 -9.83 -20.40
C ARG A 110 4.67 -8.43 -20.42
N GLN A 111 4.65 -7.76 -21.57
CA GLN A 111 5.18 -6.39 -21.68
C GLN A 111 4.36 -5.39 -20.85
N VAL A 112 3.04 -5.56 -20.77
CA VAL A 112 2.16 -4.77 -19.91
C VAL A 112 2.50 -4.99 -18.44
N ILE A 113 2.70 -6.25 -18.01
CA ILE A 113 3.15 -6.57 -16.65
C ILE A 113 4.50 -5.90 -16.37
N GLN A 114 5.46 -6.00 -17.29
CA GLN A 114 6.77 -5.37 -17.13
C GLN A 114 6.69 -3.84 -16.98
N ASN A 115 5.85 -3.17 -17.77
CA ASN A 115 5.62 -1.73 -17.61
C ASN A 115 4.91 -1.41 -16.29
N ALA A 116 3.93 -2.22 -15.88
CA ALA A 116 3.21 -2.02 -14.62
C ALA A 116 4.12 -2.11 -13.39
N PHE A 117 5.16 -2.96 -13.42
CA PHE A 117 6.12 -3.07 -12.32
C PHE A 117 7.27 -2.06 -12.42
N PHE A 118 7.92 -1.95 -13.58
CA PHE A 118 9.22 -1.28 -13.70
C PHE A 118 9.26 -0.20 -14.79
N GLY A 119 8.11 0.12 -15.40
CA GLY A 119 8.03 1.08 -16.49
C GLY A 119 7.95 2.54 -16.01
N THR A 120 8.17 3.50 -16.91
CA THR A 120 7.85 4.90 -16.63
C THR A 120 6.34 5.14 -16.57
N PRO A 121 5.86 6.18 -15.86
CA PRO A 121 4.44 6.55 -15.81
C PRO A 121 3.77 6.69 -17.19
N GLU A 122 4.52 7.10 -18.22
CA GLU A 122 4.00 7.24 -19.59
C GLU A 122 3.68 5.89 -20.25
N THR A 123 4.19 4.78 -19.71
CA THR A 123 3.91 3.42 -20.19
C THR A 123 2.79 2.71 -19.42
N THR A 124 2.30 3.32 -18.34
CA THR A 124 1.17 2.85 -17.54
C THR A 124 0.02 3.86 -17.60
N GLN A 125 -1.09 3.56 -16.92
CA GLN A 125 -2.21 4.50 -16.80
C GLN A 125 -1.97 5.56 -15.71
N TRP A 126 -1.03 5.33 -14.80
CA TRP A 126 -0.65 6.22 -13.69
C TRP A 126 0.84 6.05 -13.35
N GLU A 127 1.16 5.40 -12.23
CA GLU A 127 2.51 5.03 -11.81
C GLU A 127 2.75 3.55 -12.10
N SER A 128 4.01 3.13 -12.21
CA SER A 128 4.39 1.73 -12.01
C SER A 128 4.61 1.46 -10.53
N VAL A 129 4.73 0.18 -10.14
CA VAL A 129 5.11 -0.19 -8.76
C VAL A 129 6.43 0.48 -8.38
N ALA A 130 7.43 0.43 -9.27
CA ALA A 130 8.73 1.08 -9.07
C ALA A 130 8.62 2.60 -8.91
N SER A 131 7.90 3.28 -9.82
CA SER A 131 7.81 4.74 -9.77
C SER A 131 6.97 5.25 -8.60
N TYR A 132 5.95 4.49 -8.20
CA TYR A 132 5.16 4.79 -6.99
C TYR A 132 6.03 4.73 -5.74
N TYR A 133 6.74 3.62 -5.51
CA TYR A 133 7.51 3.42 -4.28
C TYR A 133 8.74 4.32 -4.19
N ASP A 134 9.38 4.65 -5.31
CA ASP A 134 10.43 5.68 -5.37
C ASP A 134 9.89 7.04 -4.89
N LYS A 135 8.75 7.48 -5.44
CA LYS A 135 8.12 8.76 -5.06
C LYS A 135 7.61 8.76 -3.62
N SER A 136 6.93 7.69 -3.21
CA SER A 136 6.32 7.59 -1.88
C SER A 136 7.38 7.53 -0.77
N SER A 137 8.50 6.86 -1.03
CA SER A 137 9.63 6.76 -0.12
C SER A 137 10.58 7.96 -0.16
N TYR A 138 10.33 8.95 -1.02
CA TYR A 138 11.23 10.09 -1.26
C TYR A 138 12.62 9.66 -1.74
N GLY A 139 12.69 8.63 -2.59
CA GLY A 139 13.93 8.07 -3.14
C GLY A 139 14.72 7.21 -2.15
N GLN A 140 14.07 6.72 -1.08
CA GLN A 140 14.69 5.83 -0.12
C GLN A 140 14.56 4.36 -0.52
N LEU A 141 13.61 4.01 -1.39
CA LEU A 141 13.37 2.65 -1.88
C LEU A 141 13.34 2.64 -3.42
N HIS A 142 14.22 1.85 -4.03
CA HIS A 142 14.27 1.67 -5.48
C HIS A 142 13.96 0.22 -5.84
N LEU A 143 12.87 -0.01 -6.56
CA LEU A 143 12.43 -1.37 -6.94
C LEU A 143 12.80 -1.73 -8.38
N THR A 144 13.80 -2.57 -8.55
CA THR A 144 14.13 -3.19 -9.84
C THR A 144 13.66 -4.63 -9.87
N GLY A 145 13.90 -5.35 -10.97
CA GLY A 145 13.58 -6.77 -11.02
C GLY A 145 13.45 -7.32 -12.42
N PHE A 146 12.84 -8.51 -12.48
CA PHE A 146 12.68 -9.26 -13.71
C PHE A 146 11.26 -9.81 -13.82
N VAL A 147 10.67 -9.67 -15.00
CA VAL A 147 9.44 -10.38 -15.36
C VAL A 147 9.84 -11.58 -16.20
N SER A 148 9.64 -12.79 -15.70
CA SER A 148 10.01 -14.01 -16.43
C SER A 148 9.08 -14.28 -17.62
N ASP A 149 9.39 -15.31 -18.41
CA ASP A 149 8.43 -15.88 -19.34
C ASP A 149 7.23 -16.49 -18.58
N TRP A 150 6.15 -16.81 -19.28
CA TRP A 150 4.97 -17.39 -18.64
C TRP A 150 5.26 -18.80 -18.11
N PHE A 151 5.11 -18.98 -16.80
CA PHE A 151 5.06 -20.30 -16.19
C PHE A 151 3.72 -20.96 -16.50
N SER A 152 3.77 -22.09 -17.22
CA SER A 152 2.59 -22.89 -17.51
C SER A 152 2.27 -23.87 -16.40
N SER A 153 1.42 -23.45 -15.48
CA SER A 153 0.92 -24.28 -14.39
C SER A 153 0.11 -25.47 -14.90
N THR A 154 0.22 -26.60 -14.21
CA THR A 154 -0.61 -27.80 -14.44
C THR A 154 -2.00 -27.70 -13.80
N GLU A 155 -2.24 -26.64 -13.03
CA GLU A 155 -3.52 -26.37 -12.38
C GLU A 155 -4.59 -25.90 -13.37
N VAL A 156 -5.84 -25.98 -12.93
CA VAL A 156 -7.04 -25.56 -13.67
C VAL A 156 -7.65 -24.36 -12.95
N ALA A 157 -7.74 -23.21 -13.63
CA ALA A 157 -8.25 -21.95 -13.06
C ALA A 157 -9.67 -22.12 -12.49
N ALA A 158 -10.54 -22.86 -13.18
CA ALA A 158 -11.89 -23.15 -12.69
C ALA A 158 -11.89 -23.98 -11.39
N THR A 159 -10.90 -24.86 -11.19
CA THR A 159 -10.75 -25.63 -9.94
C THR A 159 -10.21 -24.75 -8.81
N ILE A 160 -9.24 -23.86 -9.11
CA ILE A 160 -8.74 -22.87 -8.15
C ILE A 160 -9.88 -21.95 -7.68
N ALA A 161 -10.71 -21.47 -8.61
CA ALA A 161 -11.87 -20.63 -8.32
C ALA A 161 -12.88 -21.28 -7.36
N ALA A 162 -13.02 -22.61 -7.43
CA ALA A 162 -13.91 -23.39 -6.59
C ALA A 162 -13.27 -23.87 -5.27
N SER A 163 -11.97 -23.59 -5.06
CA SER A 163 -11.26 -23.96 -3.83
C SER A 163 -11.69 -23.09 -2.66
N GLY A 164 -11.83 -23.71 -1.48
CA GLY A 164 -12.11 -23.00 -0.23
C GLY A 164 -10.86 -22.54 0.53
N SER A 165 -9.65 -22.88 0.06
CA SER A 165 -8.39 -22.51 0.72
C SER A 165 -7.52 -21.71 -0.25
N LYS A 166 -7.34 -20.41 0.06
CA LYS A 166 -6.50 -19.49 -0.71
C LYS A 166 -5.05 -19.96 -0.69
N THR A 167 -4.46 -20.10 0.50
CA THR A 167 -3.02 -20.32 0.69
C THR A 167 -2.52 -21.68 0.19
N VAL A 168 -3.19 -22.79 0.49
CA VAL A 168 -2.70 -24.14 0.11
C VAL A 168 -2.52 -24.29 -1.40
N THR A 169 -3.41 -23.68 -2.19
CA THR A 169 -3.36 -23.79 -3.65
C THR A 169 -2.29 -22.87 -4.22
N THR A 170 -2.20 -21.64 -3.73
CA THR A 170 -1.25 -20.64 -4.25
C THR A 170 0.19 -20.90 -3.77
N GLU A 171 0.40 -21.43 -2.57
CA GLU A 171 1.71 -21.92 -2.09
C GLU A 171 2.25 -23.04 -2.98
N ARG A 172 1.39 -24.01 -3.37
CA ARG A 172 1.80 -25.08 -4.30
C ARG A 172 2.22 -24.51 -5.66
N ILE A 173 1.49 -23.52 -6.17
CA ILE A 173 1.82 -22.85 -7.44
C ILE A 173 3.11 -22.05 -7.30
N LEU A 174 3.31 -21.33 -6.19
CA LEU A 174 4.55 -20.63 -5.88
C LEU A 174 5.75 -21.58 -5.93
N LYS A 175 5.71 -22.69 -5.18
CA LYS A 175 6.79 -23.69 -5.15
C LYS A 175 7.09 -24.24 -6.55
N ALA A 176 6.06 -24.54 -7.33
CA ALA A 176 6.23 -25.02 -8.70
C ALA A 176 6.81 -23.95 -9.65
N ALA A 177 6.35 -22.70 -9.54
CA ALA A 177 6.81 -21.57 -10.34
C ALA A 177 8.27 -21.22 -10.05
N VAL A 178 8.65 -21.18 -8.77
CA VAL A 178 10.04 -20.94 -8.33
C VAL A 178 10.95 -22.09 -8.79
N SER A 179 10.52 -23.35 -8.66
CA SER A 179 11.28 -24.49 -9.17
C SER A 179 11.50 -24.39 -10.68
N TRP A 180 10.45 -24.06 -11.43
CA TRP A 180 10.55 -23.86 -12.87
C TRP A 180 11.48 -22.70 -13.24
N TYR A 181 11.43 -21.60 -12.49
CA TYR A 181 12.31 -20.46 -12.71
C TYR A 181 13.77 -20.87 -12.56
N LYS A 182 14.12 -21.60 -11.49
CA LYS A 182 15.47 -22.12 -11.24
C LYS A 182 15.97 -23.06 -12.34
N ASP A 183 15.08 -23.85 -12.94
CA ASP A 183 15.43 -24.73 -14.05
C ASP A 183 15.63 -23.97 -15.38
N THR A 184 15.10 -22.73 -15.47
CA THR A 184 15.06 -21.94 -16.71
C THR A 184 16.07 -20.80 -16.70
N TYR A 185 16.37 -20.22 -15.54
CA TYR A 185 17.23 -19.05 -15.33
C TYR A 185 18.25 -19.33 -14.22
N GLU A 186 19.44 -18.75 -14.34
CA GLU A 186 20.58 -19.01 -13.43
C GLU A 186 20.73 -17.95 -12.31
N ASP A 187 19.85 -16.94 -12.28
CA ASP A 187 20.00 -15.70 -11.47
C ASP A 187 19.07 -15.64 -10.24
N ILE A 188 18.54 -16.78 -9.78
CA ILE A 188 17.58 -16.82 -8.67
C ILE A 188 18.14 -16.22 -7.37
N ASP A 189 19.44 -16.36 -7.14
CA ASP A 189 20.12 -15.83 -5.94
C ASP A 189 20.15 -14.29 -5.92
N GLU A 190 19.92 -13.61 -7.05
CA GLU A 190 19.83 -12.14 -7.08
C GLU A 190 18.58 -11.60 -6.37
N PHE A 191 17.61 -12.46 -6.05
CA PHE A 191 16.34 -12.11 -5.40
C PHE A 191 16.28 -12.51 -3.92
N ASP A 192 17.40 -13.00 -3.35
CA ASP A 192 17.65 -13.21 -1.91
C ASP A 192 18.77 -12.26 -1.48
N GLN A 193 18.48 -10.96 -1.44
CA GLN A 193 19.48 -9.91 -1.24
C GLN A 193 19.98 -9.81 0.20
N ASN A 194 19.25 -10.40 1.14
CA ASN A 194 19.59 -10.41 2.55
C ASN A 194 20.28 -11.73 3.00
N ASP A 195 20.45 -12.68 2.07
CA ASP A 195 21.07 -14.00 2.27
C ASP A 195 20.39 -14.83 3.39
N ASP A 196 19.08 -14.72 3.57
CA ASP A 196 18.33 -15.46 4.60
C ASP A 196 17.77 -16.81 4.10
N GLY A 197 17.97 -17.10 2.82
CA GLY A 197 17.54 -18.33 2.16
C GLY A 197 16.11 -18.26 1.62
N TYR A 198 15.49 -17.07 1.61
CA TYR A 198 14.20 -16.82 0.99
C TYR A 198 14.28 -15.75 -0.08
N LEU A 199 13.42 -15.87 -1.09
CA LEU A 199 13.21 -14.80 -2.05
C LEU A 199 12.52 -13.63 -1.34
N ASP A 200 13.11 -12.44 -1.41
CA ASP A 200 12.64 -11.24 -0.72
C ASP A 200 11.23 -10.83 -1.17
N ALA A 201 10.96 -10.94 -2.48
CA ALA A 201 9.64 -10.64 -3.06
C ALA A 201 9.36 -11.43 -4.34
N VAL A 202 8.28 -12.23 -4.31
CA VAL A 202 7.75 -12.91 -5.50
C VAL A 202 6.35 -12.40 -5.84
N PHE A 203 6.11 -12.03 -7.09
CA PHE A 203 4.80 -11.60 -7.55
C PHE A 203 4.28 -12.54 -8.65
N LEU A 204 3.25 -13.33 -8.33
CA LEU A 204 2.60 -14.25 -9.26
C LEU A 204 1.44 -13.55 -9.95
N VAL A 205 1.63 -13.21 -11.23
CA VAL A 205 0.60 -12.54 -12.04
C VAL A 205 -0.10 -13.55 -12.95
N TYR A 206 -1.29 -14.00 -12.57
CA TYR A 206 -1.97 -15.06 -13.32
C TYR A 206 -2.90 -14.54 -14.42
N ALA A 207 -3.04 -15.31 -15.50
CA ALA A 207 -3.78 -14.91 -16.69
C ALA A 207 -5.31 -14.90 -16.53
N ALA A 208 -5.87 -15.80 -15.71
CA ALA A 208 -7.32 -15.94 -15.55
C ALA A 208 -7.96 -14.68 -14.91
N PRO A 209 -9.22 -14.33 -15.25
CA PRO A 209 -9.93 -13.24 -14.59
C PRO A 209 -10.16 -13.50 -13.11
N TYR A 210 -10.16 -12.44 -12.31
CA TYR A 210 -10.64 -12.49 -10.93
C TYR A 210 -12.18 -12.63 -10.90
N ILE A 211 -12.74 -13.05 -9.77
CA ILE A 211 -14.19 -13.29 -9.62
C ILE A 211 -14.81 -12.33 -8.59
N ASN A 212 -14.50 -12.53 -7.31
CA ASN A 212 -14.96 -11.72 -6.20
C ASN A 212 -13.92 -11.82 -5.06
N ASN A 213 -14.04 -10.96 -4.05
CA ASN A 213 -13.11 -10.85 -2.92
C ASN A 213 -12.96 -12.12 -2.08
N ASP A 214 -13.99 -12.99 -2.05
CA ASP A 214 -13.96 -14.24 -1.31
C ASP A 214 -13.24 -15.38 -2.07
N SER A 215 -13.04 -15.22 -3.39
CA SER A 215 -12.40 -16.23 -4.23
C SER A 215 -10.87 -16.28 -4.02
N VAL A 216 -10.28 -17.46 -4.23
CA VAL A 216 -8.81 -17.61 -4.40
C VAL A 216 -8.30 -16.78 -5.57
N LEU A 217 -9.14 -16.47 -6.55
CA LEU A 217 -8.78 -15.59 -7.67
C LEU A 217 -8.97 -14.10 -7.34
N TRP A 218 -9.05 -13.69 -6.08
CA TRP A 218 -8.86 -12.28 -5.69
C TRP A 218 -7.37 -11.99 -5.44
N ALA A 219 -6.97 -10.73 -5.52
CA ALA A 219 -5.61 -10.33 -5.16
C ALA A 219 -5.38 -10.50 -3.65
N PHE A 220 -4.22 -10.99 -3.26
CA PHE A 220 -3.78 -10.99 -1.86
C PHE A 220 -2.27 -11.22 -1.77
N THR A 221 -1.73 -10.85 -0.62
CA THR A 221 -0.36 -11.15 -0.20
C THR A 221 -0.36 -12.22 0.87
N SER A 222 0.59 -13.15 0.78
CA SER A 222 0.73 -14.24 1.75
C SER A 222 2.19 -14.60 1.97
N PHE A 223 2.42 -15.45 2.96
CA PHE A 223 3.73 -15.96 3.35
C PHE A 223 3.63 -17.49 3.38
N ASP A 224 4.55 -18.18 2.72
CA ASP A 224 4.56 -19.64 2.71
C ASP A 224 4.74 -20.17 4.13
N THR A 225 3.69 -20.80 4.65
CA THR A 225 3.66 -21.34 6.01
C THR A 225 4.46 -22.65 6.13
N GLY A 226 4.84 -23.26 5.01
CA GLY A 226 5.62 -24.47 4.92
C GLY A 226 7.10 -24.18 4.70
N VAL A 227 7.79 -23.69 5.75
CA VAL A 227 9.25 -23.70 5.82
C VAL A 227 9.71 -25.16 5.85
N ASP A 228 9.89 -25.77 4.67
CA ASP A 228 10.55 -27.06 4.57
C ASP A 228 11.97 -26.87 5.10
N GLY A 229 12.36 -27.63 6.13
CA GLY A 229 13.62 -27.49 6.90
C GLY A 229 14.91 -27.80 6.12
N ALA A 230 14.94 -27.44 4.85
CA ALA A 230 16.00 -27.60 3.87
C ALA A 230 16.40 -26.21 3.32
N ASN A 231 16.63 -25.25 4.22
CA ASN A 231 17.20 -23.95 3.88
C ASN A 231 18.67 -24.15 3.53
N TYR A 232 19.05 -23.86 2.29
CA TYR A 232 20.45 -23.86 1.87
C TYR A 232 20.74 -22.52 1.19
N LEU A 233 21.76 -21.82 1.68
CA LEU A 233 22.34 -20.66 1.00
C LEU A 233 22.70 -21.05 -0.44
N GLY A 234 22.31 -20.22 -1.41
CA GLY A 234 22.43 -20.49 -2.85
C GLY A 234 21.31 -21.37 -3.44
N ASN A 235 20.18 -21.53 -2.73
CA ASN A 235 18.97 -22.15 -3.25
C ASN A 235 17.70 -21.59 -2.58
N PRO A 236 17.44 -20.27 -2.70
CA PRO A 236 16.40 -19.59 -1.92
C PRO A 236 14.99 -20.09 -2.23
N LEU A 237 14.11 -20.13 -1.22
CA LEU A 237 12.72 -20.56 -1.37
C LEU A 237 11.77 -19.37 -1.48
N GLY A 238 10.67 -19.51 -2.21
CA GLY A 238 9.60 -18.51 -2.16
C GLY A 238 8.97 -18.50 -0.76
N ASN A 239 8.87 -17.32 -0.13
CA ASN A 239 8.17 -17.14 1.13
C ASN A 239 7.10 -16.05 1.00
N ALA A 240 7.48 -14.78 1.04
CA ALA A 240 6.57 -13.67 0.84
C ALA A 240 6.19 -13.58 -0.64
N TYR A 241 4.89 -13.66 -0.95
CA TYR A 241 4.43 -13.57 -2.32
C TYR A 241 3.09 -12.86 -2.45
N VAL A 242 2.91 -12.23 -3.60
CA VAL A 242 1.62 -11.72 -4.05
C VAL A 242 1.03 -12.67 -5.08
N TRP A 243 -0.27 -12.88 -4.97
CA TRP A 243 -1.09 -13.56 -5.96
C TRP A 243 -2.11 -12.57 -6.52
N ALA A 244 -2.00 -12.22 -7.81
CA ALA A 244 -2.97 -11.31 -8.42
C ALA A 244 -3.24 -11.60 -9.90
N SER A 245 -4.47 -11.34 -10.32
CA SER A 245 -4.87 -11.48 -11.73
C SER A 245 -4.25 -10.38 -12.57
N TYR A 246 -3.83 -10.72 -13.79
CA TYR A 246 -3.54 -9.73 -14.85
C TYR A 246 -4.70 -8.75 -15.07
N HIS A 247 -5.95 -9.18 -14.85
CA HIS A 247 -7.14 -8.36 -15.08
C HIS A 247 -7.31 -7.22 -14.07
N PHE A 248 -6.61 -7.23 -12.93
CA PHE A 248 -6.55 -6.05 -12.05
C PHE A 248 -5.87 -4.85 -12.71
N LEU A 249 -5.03 -5.08 -13.74
CA LEU A 249 -4.38 -4.00 -14.48
C LEU A 249 -5.34 -3.22 -15.38
N ASN A 250 -6.62 -3.60 -15.50
CA ASN A 250 -7.65 -2.88 -16.26
C ASN A 250 -7.14 -2.29 -17.59
N VAL A 251 -6.45 -3.13 -18.36
CA VAL A 251 -5.56 -2.67 -19.43
C VAL A 251 -6.32 -1.85 -20.47
N TYR A 252 -5.83 -0.64 -20.73
CA TYR A 252 -6.39 0.25 -21.74
C TYR A 252 -5.28 0.77 -22.65
N ASN A 253 -5.45 0.66 -23.97
CA ASN A 253 -4.44 1.03 -24.96
C ASN A 253 -3.05 0.46 -24.63
N HIS A 254 -3.03 -0.81 -24.19
CA HIS A 254 -1.81 -1.52 -23.80
C HIS A 254 -1.06 -0.93 -22.59
N LYS A 255 -1.74 -0.14 -21.75
CA LYS A 255 -1.21 0.39 -20.50
C LYS A 255 -1.95 -0.26 -19.34
N GLY A 256 -1.21 -0.85 -18.42
CA GLY A 256 -1.75 -1.38 -17.17
C GLY A 256 -1.99 -0.25 -16.16
N ASP A 257 -2.97 -0.45 -15.31
CA ASP A 257 -3.28 0.35 -14.12
C ASP A 257 -2.80 -0.42 -12.86
N PRO A 258 -1.66 -0.04 -12.26
CA PRO A 258 -1.03 -0.83 -11.20
C PRO A 258 -1.55 -0.59 -9.77
N HIS A 259 -2.60 0.21 -9.53
CA HIS A 259 -3.06 0.53 -8.16
C HIS A 259 -3.22 -0.71 -7.25
N THR A 260 -3.87 -1.78 -7.71
CA THR A 260 -3.97 -3.03 -6.92
C THR A 260 -2.60 -3.67 -6.69
N PHE A 261 -1.70 -3.66 -7.67
CA PHE A 261 -0.37 -4.25 -7.49
C PHE A 261 0.47 -3.43 -6.51
N ILE A 262 0.33 -2.11 -6.52
CA ILE A 262 0.94 -1.20 -5.55
C ILE A 262 0.42 -1.51 -4.14
N HIS A 263 -0.90 -1.62 -3.96
CA HIS A 263 -1.51 -2.00 -2.69
C HIS A 263 -0.94 -3.31 -2.13
N GLU A 264 -0.94 -4.36 -2.95
CA GLU A 264 -0.43 -5.67 -2.52
C GLU A 264 1.08 -5.64 -2.21
N PHE A 265 1.86 -4.86 -2.96
CA PHE A 265 3.27 -4.68 -2.65
C PHE A 265 3.48 -4.01 -1.28
N GLY A 266 2.54 -3.18 -0.82
CA GLY A 266 2.54 -2.61 0.52
C GLY A 266 2.56 -3.67 1.62
N HIS A 267 1.89 -4.80 1.41
CA HIS A 267 1.94 -5.93 2.33
C HIS A 267 3.27 -6.67 2.32
N LEU A 268 3.98 -6.73 1.19
CA LEU A 268 5.35 -7.26 1.13
C LEU A 268 6.33 -6.42 1.95
N LEU A 269 6.05 -5.12 2.11
CA LEU A 269 6.77 -4.21 3.01
C LEU A 269 6.32 -4.34 4.47
N GLY A 270 5.33 -5.18 4.76
CA GLY A 270 4.80 -5.44 6.10
C GLY A 270 3.59 -4.60 6.51
N LEU A 271 3.07 -3.71 5.66
CA LEU A 271 1.87 -2.92 5.98
C LEU A 271 0.61 -3.80 6.08
N THR A 272 -0.33 -3.41 6.94
CA THR A 272 -1.66 -4.01 7.04
C THR A 272 -2.68 -3.20 6.24
N ASP A 273 -3.83 -3.80 5.94
CA ASP A 273 -4.99 -3.09 5.46
C ASP A 273 -5.47 -2.05 6.48
N TYR A 274 -5.84 -0.88 5.97
CA TYR A 274 -6.46 0.22 6.72
C TYR A 274 -7.96 0.33 6.50
N TYR A 275 -8.55 -0.53 5.65
CA TYR A 275 -10.00 -0.70 5.57
C TYR A 275 -10.52 -1.75 6.56
N ASN A 276 -11.84 -1.77 6.74
CA ASN A 276 -12.51 -2.82 7.50
C ASN A 276 -12.64 -4.09 6.64
N THR A 277 -11.96 -5.16 7.03
CA THR A 277 -11.91 -6.44 6.31
C THR A 277 -13.05 -7.39 6.70
N SER A 278 -13.99 -6.95 7.56
CA SER A 278 -15.12 -7.76 7.98
C SER A 278 -15.96 -8.21 6.77
N ALA A 279 -16.20 -9.52 6.68
CA ALA A 279 -17.14 -10.05 5.70
C ALA A 279 -18.55 -9.47 5.94
N LEU A 280 -19.17 -8.93 4.89
CA LEU A 280 -20.53 -8.41 4.98
C LEU A 280 -21.50 -9.57 5.22
N PRO A 281 -22.38 -9.46 6.23
CA PRO A 281 -23.38 -10.49 6.48
C PRO A 281 -24.41 -10.49 5.34
N ALA A 282 -24.96 -11.67 5.00
CA ALA A 282 -26.02 -11.81 4.00
C ALA A 282 -27.29 -10.98 4.33
N SER A 283 -27.49 -10.68 5.61
CA SER A 283 -28.47 -9.73 6.12
C SER A 283 -27.89 -9.01 7.32
N PHE A 284 -27.96 -7.67 7.33
CA PHE A 284 -27.54 -6.89 8.50
C PHE A 284 -28.44 -7.21 9.70
N PRO A 285 -27.86 -7.42 10.90
CA PRO A 285 -28.66 -7.60 12.10
C PRO A 285 -29.35 -6.28 12.49
N ASP A 286 -30.50 -6.38 13.16
CA ASP A 286 -31.15 -5.21 13.74
C ASP A 286 -30.30 -4.64 14.87
N PHE A 287 -29.91 -3.38 14.76
CA PHE A 287 -29.14 -2.68 15.78
C PHE A 287 -30.05 -1.78 16.61
N SER A 288 -29.89 -1.82 17.93
CA SER A 288 -30.51 -0.84 18.82
C SER A 288 -29.75 0.48 18.72
N PRO A 289 -30.43 1.65 18.72
CA PRO A 289 -29.76 2.93 18.89
C PRO A 289 -28.97 3.03 20.22
N LEU A 290 -29.25 2.16 21.19
CA LEU A 290 -28.51 2.07 22.46
C LEU A 290 -27.32 1.08 22.41
N ASP A 291 -27.17 0.32 21.32
CA ASP A 291 -26.02 -0.56 21.16
C ASP A 291 -24.74 0.26 21.09
N HIS A 292 -23.67 -0.31 21.63
CA HIS A 292 -22.33 0.26 21.56
C HIS A 292 -21.94 0.53 20.10
N PRO A 293 -21.31 1.68 19.77
CA PRO A 293 -20.89 2.01 18.40
C PRO A 293 -20.14 0.87 17.69
N PHE A 294 -19.24 0.17 18.39
CA PHE A 294 -18.56 -1.01 17.86
C PHE A 294 -19.51 -2.04 17.27
N LYS A 295 -20.54 -2.42 18.02
CA LYS A 295 -21.54 -3.37 17.54
C LYS A 295 -22.30 -2.85 16.31
N ARG A 296 -22.70 -1.57 16.33
CA ARG A 296 -23.51 -0.95 15.27
C ARG A 296 -22.76 -0.80 13.95
N TYR A 297 -21.46 -0.52 14.01
CA TYR A 297 -20.67 -0.13 12.84
C TYR A 297 -19.67 -1.19 12.39
N GLN A 298 -19.60 -2.36 13.03
CA GLN A 298 -18.61 -3.41 12.75
C GLN A 298 -18.49 -3.84 11.29
N TYR A 299 -19.51 -3.62 10.46
CA TYR A 299 -19.50 -3.99 9.04
C TYR A 299 -19.42 -2.80 8.08
N THR A 300 -19.49 -1.56 8.58
CA THR A 300 -19.68 -0.37 7.73
C THR A 300 -18.57 0.66 7.87
N HIS A 301 -17.83 0.67 8.98
CA HIS A 301 -16.82 1.71 9.22
C HIS A 301 -15.70 1.70 8.17
N GLY A 302 -15.27 2.89 7.76
CA GLY A 302 -14.12 3.13 6.88
C GLY A 302 -13.12 4.07 7.55
N PRO A 303 -12.25 3.57 8.46
CA PRO A 303 -11.56 4.40 9.45
C PRO A 303 -10.67 5.49 8.86
N THR A 304 -10.02 5.26 7.72
CA THR A 304 -9.18 6.27 7.08
C THR A 304 -9.92 7.12 6.06
N GLY A 305 -11.25 7.05 6.04
CA GLY A 305 -12.10 7.77 5.08
C GLY A 305 -11.92 7.29 3.65
N ARG A 306 -11.37 6.09 3.43
CA ARG A 306 -11.14 5.48 2.09
C ARG A 306 -10.14 6.25 1.22
N VAL A 307 -9.20 6.97 1.84
CA VAL A 307 -8.26 7.88 1.16
C VAL A 307 -6.79 7.57 1.51
N ASP A 308 -6.44 6.29 1.43
CA ASP A 308 -5.07 5.77 1.58
C ASP A 308 -4.84 4.57 0.64
N MET A 309 -3.58 4.35 0.24
CA MET A 309 -3.18 3.22 -0.59
C MET A 309 -3.50 1.87 0.06
N MET A 310 -3.37 1.74 1.38
CA MET A 310 -3.75 0.53 2.14
C MET A 310 -5.24 0.48 2.50
N ASP A 311 -6.07 1.42 2.04
CA ASP A 311 -7.54 1.41 2.21
C ASP A 311 -8.23 1.12 0.86
N TYR A 312 -8.27 2.09 -0.07
CA TYR A 312 -8.95 1.95 -1.37
C TYR A 312 -7.99 1.91 -2.56
N SER A 313 -6.70 1.65 -2.31
CA SER A 313 -5.65 1.65 -3.32
C SER A 313 -5.56 2.97 -4.08
N ILE A 314 -5.73 4.11 -3.40
CA ILE A 314 -5.62 5.44 -4.00
C ILE A 314 -4.65 6.34 -3.23
N GLY A 315 -4.00 7.24 -3.94
CA GLY A 315 -3.11 8.25 -3.38
C GLY A 315 -1.78 7.70 -2.87
N ASP A 316 -1.08 8.56 -2.15
CA ASP A 316 0.16 8.23 -1.46
C ASP A 316 -0.11 7.47 -0.14
N HIS A 317 0.91 6.78 0.37
CA HIS A 317 0.92 6.34 1.76
C HIS A 317 0.85 7.54 2.70
N THR A 318 0.14 7.39 3.81
CA THR A 318 0.01 8.43 4.85
C THR A 318 1.02 8.25 5.98
N VAL A 319 1.00 9.17 6.97
CA VAL A 319 1.99 9.25 8.05
C VAL A 319 2.31 7.90 8.68
N LEU A 320 1.31 7.12 9.13
CA LEU A 320 1.58 5.85 9.83
C LEU A 320 2.38 4.88 8.97
N SER A 321 1.95 4.64 7.73
CA SER A 321 2.67 3.76 6.80
C SER A 321 4.10 4.21 6.61
N LYS A 322 4.33 5.49 6.31
CA LYS A 322 5.70 6.00 6.07
C LYS A 322 6.57 5.99 7.33
N MET A 323 5.97 6.09 8.52
CA MET A 323 6.70 5.91 9.78
C MET A 323 7.09 4.44 10.02
N LEU A 324 6.16 3.50 9.83
CA LEU A 324 6.42 2.06 9.99
C LEU A 324 7.48 1.56 9.01
N LEU A 325 7.47 2.08 7.78
CA LEU A 325 8.47 1.79 6.75
C LEU A 325 9.78 2.56 6.93
N ASN A 326 9.90 3.34 8.01
CA ASN A 326 11.09 4.10 8.36
C ASN A 326 11.46 5.23 7.38
N TRP A 327 10.53 5.66 6.52
CA TRP A 327 10.74 6.69 5.49
C TRP A 327 10.59 8.13 5.99
N VAL A 328 9.85 8.37 7.09
CA VAL A 328 9.68 9.72 7.64
C VAL A 328 10.03 9.83 9.12
N ARG A 329 10.28 11.05 9.59
CA ARG A 329 10.52 11.42 11.00
C ARG A 329 9.69 12.67 11.30
N PRO A 330 8.52 12.52 11.94
CA PRO A 330 7.67 13.67 12.26
C PRO A 330 8.31 14.61 13.29
N TYR A 331 7.84 15.86 13.32
CA TYR A 331 8.10 16.76 14.43
C TYR A 331 7.23 16.37 15.63
N VAL A 332 7.82 16.27 16.81
CA VAL A 332 7.13 15.98 18.07
C VAL A 332 7.00 17.26 18.85
N VAL A 333 5.77 17.70 19.11
CA VAL A 333 5.49 18.93 19.86
C VAL A 333 5.71 18.71 21.35
N THR A 334 6.46 19.62 21.99
CA THR A 334 6.82 19.53 23.41
C THR A 334 6.41 20.76 24.22
N ALA A 335 6.05 21.87 23.56
CA ALA A 335 5.51 23.05 24.21
C ALA A 335 4.65 23.88 23.23
N PRO A 336 3.80 24.81 23.72
CA PRO A 336 3.06 25.72 22.86
C PRO A 336 3.98 26.55 21.96
N GLY A 337 3.53 26.84 20.75
CA GLY A 337 4.31 27.62 19.79
C GLY A 337 3.91 27.37 18.35
N LYS A 338 4.63 27.97 17.42
CA LYS A 338 4.35 27.86 15.98
C LYS A 338 5.23 26.80 15.31
N LEU A 339 4.66 26.07 14.37
CA LEU A 339 5.36 25.12 13.51
C LEU A 339 4.86 25.27 12.08
N LYS A 340 5.79 25.28 11.12
CA LYS A 340 5.48 25.27 9.69
C LYS A 340 5.79 23.91 9.09
N ILE A 341 4.88 23.38 8.27
CA ILE A 341 5.09 22.14 7.52
C ILE A 341 4.77 22.34 6.04
N LYS A 342 5.49 21.62 5.17
CA LYS A 342 5.26 21.55 3.72
C LYS A 342 4.36 20.37 3.35
N PRO A 343 3.77 20.33 2.14
CA PRO A 343 2.92 19.22 1.70
C PRO A 343 3.61 17.88 1.87
N PHE A 344 2.96 16.97 2.61
CA PHE A 344 3.54 15.70 3.04
C PHE A 344 4.06 14.87 1.86
N SER A 345 3.26 14.74 0.80
CA SER A 345 3.62 14.02 -0.44
C SER A 345 4.94 14.45 -1.10
N SER A 346 5.46 15.64 -0.78
CA SER A 346 6.70 16.19 -1.35
C SER A 346 7.84 16.37 -0.35
N SER A 347 7.56 16.33 0.95
CA SER A 347 8.51 16.73 2.00
C SER A 347 8.68 15.70 3.11
N GLY A 348 7.73 14.79 3.29
CA GLY A 348 7.68 13.90 4.47
C GLY A 348 7.50 14.63 5.80
N GLU A 349 7.24 15.95 5.80
CA GLU A 349 7.03 16.75 7.00
C GLU A 349 5.63 16.46 7.58
N ALA A 350 5.60 15.90 8.78
CA ALA A 350 4.40 15.62 9.56
C ALA A 350 4.63 16.00 11.03
N ILE A 351 3.57 16.03 11.84
CA ILE A 351 3.63 16.36 13.26
C ILE A 351 2.98 15.23 14.07
N ILE A 352 3.54 14.95 15.24
CA ILE A 352 2.99 14.04 16.25
C ILE A 352 2.60 14.84 17.49
N LEU A 353 1.40 14.56 18.02
CA LEU A 353 0.97 14.96 19.36
C LEU A 353 0.69 13.72 20.20
N ALA A 354 1.39 13.58 21.32
CA ALA A 354 1.19 12.54 22.32
C ALA A 354 1.69 13.02 23.69
N ASN A 355 1.11 12.50 24.78
CA ASN A 355 1.57 12.84 26.14
C ASN A 355 2.97 12.29 26.44
N SER A 356 3.22 11.06 26.02
CA SER A 356 4.45 10.32 26.32
C SER A 356 4.83 9.43 25.14
N TRP A 357 5.14 10.04 24.01
CA TRP A 357 5.61 9.29 22.84
C TRP A 357 6.88 8.50 23.19
N ASN A 358 6.84 7.19 22.96
CA ASN A 358 7.91 6.27 23.33
C ASN A 358 9.07 6.21 22.32
N GLY A 359 9.01 7.04 21.26
CA GLY A 359 10.02 7.13 20.22
C GLY A 359 9.88 6.09 19.11
N LYS A 360 8.79 5.31 19.07
CA LYS A 360 8.52 4.29 18.05
C LYS A 360 7.48 4.76 17.04
N ALA A 361 7.52 4.19 15.84
CA ALA A 361 6.45 4.37 14.86
C ALA A 361 5.14 3.69 15.26
N PHE A 362 5.20 2.71 16.17
CA PHE A 362 4.08 1.91 16.63
C PHE A 362 3.76 2.24 18.09
N ASP A 363 3.13 3.39 18.27
CA ASP A 363 2.69 3.96 19.55
C ASP A 363 1.28 4.55 19.38
N GLU A 364 0.73 5.15 20.43
CA GLU A 364 -0.50 5.95 20.35
C GLU A 364 -0.21 7.45 20.24
N TYR A 365 -0.80 8.11 19.23
CA TYR A 365 -0.62 9.54 18.97
C TYR A 365 -1.63 10.12 17.97
N LEU A 366 -1.71 11.44 17.91
CA LEU A 366 -2.28 12.13 16.74
C LEU A 366 -1.17 12.39 15.72
N ALA A 367 -1.40 11.99 14.47
CA ALA A 367 -0.55 12.34 13.34
C ALA A 367 -1.22 13.43 12.50
N ILE A 368 -0.47 14.50 12.23
CA ILE A 368 -0.94 15.66 11.46
C ILE A 368 -0.09 15.77 10.20
N GLU A 369 -0.73 15.74 9.04
CA GLU A 369 -0.06 15.97 7.75
C GLU A 369 -0.70 17.10 6.96
N PHE A 370 0.13 17.84 6.24
CA PHE A 370 -0.36 18.81 5.27
C PHE A 370 -0.63 18.13 3.93
N TYR A 371 -1.90 17.91 3.63
CA TYR A 371 -2.38 17.29 2.41
C TYR A 371 -2.44 18.29 1.24
N GLY A 372 -2.13 17.79 0.05
CA GLY A 372 -2.37 18.48 -1.21
C GLY A 372 -2.68 17.51 -2.35
N PRO A 373 -3.54 17.90 -3.32
CA PRO A 373 -3.85 17.14 -4.53
C PRO A 373 -2.70 17.23 -5.55
N THR A 374 -1.51 16.79 -5.15
CA THR A 374 -0.26 16.89 -5.92
C THR A 374 0.54 15.58 -5.85
N GLY A 375 1.51 15.41 -6.74
CA GLY A 375 2.34 14.20 -6.76
C GLY A 375 1.49 12.95 -6.95
N LEU A 376 1.71 11.94 -6.12
CA LEU A 376 0.94 10.69 -6.13
C LEU A 376 -0.56 10.91 -5.86
N ASN A 377 -0.95 11.98 -5.16
CA ASN A 377 -2.37 12.26 -4.90
C ASN A 377 -3.10 12.88 -6.10
N TYR A 378 -2.38 13.36 -7.13
CA TYR A 378 -2.99 14.19 -8.17
C TYR A 378 -4.04 13.44 -8.98
N VAL A 379 -3.70 12.26 -9.52
CA VAL A 379 -4.61 11.51 -10.42
C VAL A 379 -5.88 11.12 -9.69
N ASP A 380 -5.78 10.61 -8.47
CA ASP A 380 -6.92 10.17 -7.67
C ASP A 380 -7.70 11.32 -7.04
N SER A 381 -7.14 12.53 -6.98
CA SER A 381 -7.90 13.74 -6.64
C SER A 381 -8.73 14.26 -7.81
N GLU A 382 -8.41 13.88 -9.05
CA GLU A 382 -9.08 14.32 -10.27
C GLU A 382 -10.06 13.28 -10.82
N ARG A 383 -9.78 11.99 -10.59
CA ARG A 383 -10.52 10.86 -11.17
C ARG A 383 -10.82 9.82 -10.10
N GLY A 384 -12.01 9.24 -10.16
CA GLY A 384 -12.37 8.13 -9.28
C GLY A 384 -11.72 6.82 -9.75
N TYR A 385 -11.21 6.03 -8.80
CA TYR A 385 -10.66 4.70 -9.02
C TYR A 385 -11.62 3.60 -8.56
N GLY A 386 -11.54 2.44 -9.22
CA GLY A 386 -12.29 1.25 -8.84
C GLY A 386 -13.81 1.36 -8.95
N HIS A 387 -14.52 0.35 -8.44
CA HIS A 387 -15.97 0.21 -8.60
C HIS A 387 -16.77 1.23 -7.76
N SER A 388 -16.16 1.74 -6.68
CA SER A 388 -16.75 2.76 -5.81
C SER A 388 -16.46 4.19 -6.29
N ALA A 389 -15.76 4.36 -7.41
CA ALA A 389 -15.27 5.65 -7.91
C ALA A 389 -14.56 6.46 -6.81
N ALA A 390 -13.72 5.76 -6.03
CA ALA A 390 -13.03 6.34 -4.88
C ALA A 390 -12.10 7.47 -5.31
N ARG A 391 -12.17 8.59 -4.61
CA ARG A 391 -11.52 9.84 -5.03
C ARG A 391 -10.96 10.57 -3.82
N LEU A 392 -9.74 11.09 -3.94
CA LEU A 392 -9.13 11.95 -2.94
C LEU A 392 -9.71 13.37 -2.98
N MET A 393 -9.45 14.12 -1.92
CA MET A 393 -9.82 15.52 -1.79
C MET A 393 -9.11 16.39 -2.85
N GLY A 394 -9.81 17.36 -3.41
CA GLY A 394 -9.30 18.26 -4.46
C GLY A 394 -8.71 19.57 -3.93
N GLN A 395 -8.53 19.72 -2.62
CA GLN A 395 -8.05 20.95 -1.97
C GLN A 395 -6.87 20.68 -1.05
N PHE A 396 -6.08 21.73 -0.80
CA PHE A 396 -5.05 21.73 0.22
C PHE A 396 -5.68 21.87 1.61
N GLY A 397 -5.14 21.15 2.60
CA GLY A 397 -5.60 21.26 3.98
C GLY A 397 -4.89 20.29 4.90
N ILE A 398 -5.14 20.40 6.20
CA ILE A 398 -4.56 19.51 7.21
C ILE A 398 -5.45 18.28 7.40
N LYS A 399 -4.84 17.09 7.38
CA LYS A 399 -5.46 15.84 7.85
C LYS A 399 -4.93 15.53 9.25
N VAL A 400 -5.84 15.12 10.14
CA VAL A 400 -5.49 14.67 11.49
C VAL A 400 -5.91 13.22 11.62
N TYR A 401 -4.97 12.36 11.96
CA TYR A 401 -5.23 10.96 12.22
C TYR A 401 -5.09 10.64 13.69
N HIS A 402 -5.99 9.85 14.24
CA HIS A 402 -5.74 9.12 15.47
C HIS A 402 -5.07 7.79 15.14
N VAL A 403 -3.87 7.61 15.66
CA VAL A 403 -3.07 6.40 15.55
C VAL A 403 -3.04 5.70 16.89
N ASP A 404 -3.39 4.42 16.91
CA ASP A 404 -3.13 3.55 18.04
C ASP A 404 -2.45 2.27 17.52
N ALA A 405 -1.16 2.40 17.23
CA ALA A 405 -0.35 1.31 16.73
C ALA A 405 0.44 0.63 17.86
N ARG A 406 0.03 0.79 19.13
CA ARG A 406 0.74 0.24 20.29
C ARG A 406 1.05 -1.24 20.12
N ALA A 407 2.30 -1.60 20.38
CA ALA A 407 2.72 -2.99 20.40
C ALA A 407 2.13 -3.72 21.62
N SER A 408 1.83 -4.98 21.43
CA SER A 408 1.25 -5.89 22.42
C SER A 408 2.08 -7.16 22.52
N TYR A 409 2.14 -7.73 23.73
CA TYR A 409 2.78 -9.01 23.98
C TYR A 409 1.76 -10.15 23.96
N HIS A 410 2.15 -11.26 23.33
CA HIS A 410 1.33 -12.46 23.19
C HIS A 410 2.10 -13.72 23.59
N GLN A 411 1.40 -14.70 24.16
CA GLN A 411 1.96 -15.99 24.54
C GLN A 411 1.56 -17.11 23.56
N VAL A 412 2.54 -17.85 23.04
CA VAL A 412 2.29 -19.08 22.27
C VAL A 412 2.12 -20.31 23.18
N PRO A 413 1.34 -21.33 22.76
CA PRO A 413 0.72 -21.48 21.45
C PRO A 413 -0.71 -20.89 21.33
N LEU A 414 -1.25 -20.31 22.40
CA LEU A 414 -2.66 -19.90 22.46
C LEU A 414 -2.94 -18.51 21.87
N ASP A 415 -1.89 -17.77 21.51
CA ASP A 415 -1.98 -16.38 21.10
C ASP A 415 -2.67 -15.50 22.15
N ALA A 416 -2.31 -15.72 23.42
CA ALA A 416 -2.94 -15.04 24.54
C ALA A 416 -2.33 -13.64 24.72
N PHE A 417 -3.14 -12.59 24.55
CA PHE A 417 -2.78 -11.21 24.85
C PHE A 417 -2.42 -11.04 26.34
N LEU A 418 -1.24 -10.48 26.61
CA LEU A 418 -0.71 -10.28 27.96
C LEU A 418 -0.74 -8.82 28.42
N GLY A 419 -0.88 -7.88 27.49
CA GLY A 419 -0.83 -6.45 27.74
C GLY A 419 -0.08 -5.69 26.65
N TYR A 420 -0.23 -4.37 26.67
CA TYR A 420 0.54 -3.47 25.82
C TYR A 420 1.95 -3.27 26.38
N GLU A 421 2.90 -2.97 25.50
CA GLU A 421 4.32 -2.83 25.86
C GLU A 421 4.59 -1.61 26.77
N ASP A 422 3.79 -0.57 26.66
CA ASP A 422 3.88 0.69 27.40
C ASP A 422 3.19 0.67 28.78
N GLU A 423 2.41 -0.36 29.10
CA GLU A 423 1.56 -0.42 30.30
C GLU A 423 2.17 -1.18 31.51
N GLY A 424 3.40 -1.73 31.45
CA GLY A 424 3.96 -2.40 32.63
C GLY A 424 5.34 -3.04 32.45
N PRO A 425 5.93 -3.61 33.53
CA PRO A 425 7.29 -4.16 33.52
C PRO A 425 7.28 -5.53 32.83
N GLN A 426 6.99 -5.53 31.53
CA GLN A 426 7.17 -6.68 30.65
C GLN A 426 8.61 -6.78 30.14
N ALA A 427 9.55 -6.07 30.77
CA ALA A 427 10.97 -6.05 30.46
C ALA A 427 11.65 -7.45 30.50
N ASP A 428 11.01 -8.43 31.13
CA ASP A 428 11.48 -9.84 31.18
C ASP A 428 10.86 -10.74 30.09
N LEU A 429 9.98 -10.21 29.23
CA LEU A 429 9.32 -10.96 28.15
C LEU A 429 10.04 -10.72 26.82
N SER A 430 11.25 -11.27 26.70
CA SER A 430 11.91 -11.40 25.40
C SER A 430 11.23 -12.51 24.58
N PRO A 431 11.39 -12.55 23.24
CA PRO A 431 10.98 -13.69 22.40
C PRO A 431 11.67 -15.02 22.74
N GLU A 432 12.38 -15.10 23.87
CA GLU A 432 13.08 -16.29 24.34
C GLU A 432 12.12 -17.24 25.06
N VAL A 433 12.42 -18.53 24.95
CA VAL A 433 11.65 -19.60 25.59
C VAL A 433 11.83 -19.52 27.11
N TYR A 434 10.82 -19.03 27.83
CA TYR A 434 10.72 -19.15 29.28
C TYR A 434 9.87 -20.39 29.62
N GLY A 435 10.54 -21.53 29.81
CA GLY A 435 9.87 -22.80 30.13
C GLY A 435 9.16 -23.44 28.93
N ASN A 436 7.85 -23.74 29.06
CA ASN A 436 7.03 -24.29 27.98
C ASN A 436 6.32 -23.21 27.13
N SER A 437 6.62 -21.93 27.37
CA SER A 437 6.00 -20.80 26.70
C SER A 437 7.05 -19.91 26.06
N ALA A 438 6.73 -19.41 24.87
CA ALA A 438 7.47 -18.34 24.22
C ALA A 438 6.53 -17.15 24.03
N TYR A 439 7.12 -15.97 23.82
CA TYR A 439 6.41 -14.72 23.68
C TYR A 439 6.75 -14.07 22.35
N TYR A 440 5.89 -13.18 21.88
CA TYR A 440 6.16 -12.36 20.72
C TYR A 440 5.42 -11.04 20.81
N ARG A 441 5.84 -10.08 19.97
CA ARG A 441 5.24 -8.76 19.86
C ARG A 441 4.53 -8.61 18.51
N GLN A 442 3.42 -7.88 18.53
CA GLN A 442 2.75 -7.40 17.32
C GLN A 442 1.99 -6.10 17.61
N ILE A 443 1.65 -5.33 16.58
CA ILE A 443 0.68 -4.23 16.72
C ILE A 443 -0.64 -4.83 17.23
N GLY A 444 -1.16 -4.29 18.32
CA GLY A 444 -2.36 -4.84 18.96
C GLY A 444 -3.66 -4.56 18.20
N HIS A 445 -3.66 -3.57 17.31
CA HIS A 445 -4.88 -3.06 16.70
C HIS A 445 -4.91 -3.26 15.18
N THR A 446 -6.13 -3.37 14.66
CA THR A 446 -6.44 -3.34 13.23
C THR A 446 -7.57 -2.34 12.98
N ASN A 447 -7.87 -2.06 11.72
CA ASN A 447 -9.05 -1.26 11.35
C ASN A 447 -10.33 -2.09 11.22
N THR A 448 -10.37 -3.26 11.88
CA THR A 448 -11.47 -4.23 11.82
C THR A 448 -11.88 -4.65 13.24
N TYR A 449 -13.09 -4.29 13.67
CA TYR A 449 -13.56 -4.58 15.04
C TYR A 449 -13.55 -6.07 15.40
N ALA A 450 -13.69 -6.97 14.42
CA ALA A 450 -13.67 -8.42 14.68
C ALA A 450 -12.29 -8.96 15.08
N THR A 451 -11.20 -8.24 14.76
CA THR A 451 -9.83 -8.70 14.96
C THR A 451 -8.99 -7.77 15.82
N THR A 452 -9.46 -6.55 16.08
CA THR A 452 -8.71 -5.58 16.88
C THR A 452 -8.81 -5.83 18.38
N LEU A 453 -7.72 -5.60 19.13
CA LEU A 453 -7.73 -5.71 20.58
C LEU A 453 -8.45 -4.53 21.24
N ASN A 454 -9.19 -4.82 22.30
CA ASN A 454 -9.90 -3.83 23.14
C ASN A 454 -10.75 -2.83 22.36
N GLU A 455 -11.22 -3.24 21.17
CA GLU A 455 -12.07 -2.44 20.28
C GLU A 455 -11.38 -1.14 19.77
N HIS A 456 -10.10 -0.92 20.00
CA HIS A 456 -9.38 0.26 19.48
C HIS A 456 -9.05 0.08 18.00
N LEU A 457 -9.06 1.15 17.22
CA LEU A 457 -8.68 1.08 15.80
C LEU A 457 -7.25 1.58 15.62
N ILE A 458 -6.48 0.87 14.79
CA ILE A 458 -5.08 1.23 14.55
C ILE A 458 -4.92 2.64 13.95
N TYR A 459 -5.81 3.02 13.03
CA TYR A 459 -5.58 4.23 12.25
C TYR A 459 -6.89 4.85 11.75
N ARG A 460 -7.21 6.05 12.22
CA ARG A 460 -8.48 6.74 11.89
C ARG A 460 -8.22 8.16 11.42
N LEU A 461 -8.80 8.55 10.29
CA LEU A 461 -8.88 9.95 9.89
C LEU A 461 -9.98 10.64 10.70
N LEU A 462 -9.66 11.76 11.36
CA LEU A 462 -10.61 12.55 12.13
C LEU A 462 -11.20 13.64 11.25
N GLU A 463 -12.53 13.71 11.21
CA GLU A 463 -13.24 14.71 10.42
C GLU A 463 -13.33 16.04 11.17
N LYS A 464 -13.07 17.14 10.47
CA LYS A 464 -13.29 18.48 11.00
C LYS A 464 -14.71 18.62 11.59
N GLY A 465 -14.80 19.28 12.75
CA GLY A 465 -16.08 19.52 13.42
C GLY A 465 -16.64 18.31 14.17
N GLU A 466 -15.80 17.35 14.58
CA GLU A 466 -16.20 16.11 15.25
C GLU A 466 -17.24 15.28 14.46
N GLN A 467 -17.25 15.39 13.14
CA GLN A 467 -18.08 14.51 12.32
C GLN A 467 -17.61 13.06 12.44
N THR A 468 -18.55 12.12 12.28
CA THR A 468 -18.30 10.68 12.43
C THR A 468 -18.90 9.87 11.27
N THR A 469 -18.98 10.48 10.10
CA THR A 469 -19.51 9.88 8.87
C THR A 469 -18.72 8.64 8.44
N PHE A 470 -17.44 8.56 8.81
CA PHE A 470 -16.61 7.38 8.56
C PHE A 470 -17.06 6.14 9.35
N LEU A 471 -17.77 6.29 10.47
CA LEU A 471 -18.37 5.14 11.17
C LEU A 471 -19.45 4.45 10.32
N THR A 472 -20.14 5.23 9.49
CA THR A 472 -21.14 4.73 8.52
C THR A 472 -20.53 4.39 7.17
N GLY A 473 -19.20 4.55 7.01
CA GLY A 473 -18.48 4.18 5.80
C GLY A 473 -18.51 5.23 4.70
N GLU A 474 -18.81 6.48 5.01
CA GLU A 474 -18.68 7.57 4.04
C GLU A 474 -17.21 7.76 3.63
N MET A 475 -17.01 8.39 2.47
CA MET A 475 -15.69 8.72 1.94
C MET A 475 -15.27 10.12 2.40
N ALA A 476 -13.97 10.31 2.65
CA ALA A 476 -13.43 11.62 2.95
C ALA A 476 -13.67 12.59 1.78
N SER A 477 -13.88 13.84 2.11
CA SER A 477 -14.12 14.91 1.14
C SER A 477 -13.35 16.17 1.54
N ASN A 478 -13.45 17.24 0.75
CA ASN A 478 -12.82 18.52 1.13
C ASN A 478 -13.31 19.01 2.50
N ASP A 479 -14.52 18.63 2.93
CA ASP A 479 -15.07 19.02 4.23
C ASP A 479 -14.35 18.33 5.41
N THR A 480 -13.64 17.23 5.17
CA THR A 480 -12.81 16.54 6.15
C THR A 480 -11.58 17.39 6.54
N LEU A 481 -11.08 18.23 5.63
CA LEU A 481 -9.84 18.97 5.81
C LEU A 481 -9.99 20.16 6.77
N PHE A 482 -9.00 20.32 7.65
CA PHE A 482 -8.83 21.54 8.44
C PHE A 482 -8.09 22.58 7.58
N VAL A 483 -8.67 23.77 7.45
CA VAL A 483 -8.15 24.89 6.66
C VAL A 483 -7.85 26.09 7.56
N GLU A 484 -7.41 27.21 6.98
CA GLU A 484 -7.16 28.46 7.72
C GLU A 484 -8.35 28.80 8.65
N ASP A 485 -8.02 29.24 9.87
CA ASP A 485 -8.93 29.53 10.99
C ASP A 485 -9.60 28.31 11.67
N ASP A 486 -9.44 27.09 11.14
CA ASP A 486 -9.90 25.87 11.83
C ASP A 486 -8.99 25.49 13.02
N SER A 487 -9.50 24.65 13.91
CA SER A 487 -8.78 24.24 15.13
C SER A 487 -9.13 22.83 15.59
N PHE A 488 -8.26 22.24 16.40
CA PHE A 488 -8.47 20.94 17.05
C PHE A 488 -8.16 21.06 18.54
N GLY A 489 -9.09 20.63 19.41
CA GLY A 489 -8.99 20.77 20.85
C GLY A 489 -9.29 22.18 21.39
N VAL A 490 -9.90 23.07 20.59
CA VAL A 490 -10.21 24.47 20.98
C VAL A 490 -11.70 24.79 20.88
N VAL A 491 -12.34 24.36 19.80
CA VAL A 491 -13.78 24.51 19.57
C VAL A 491 -14.39 23.12 19.46
N ASP A 492 -13.82 22.33 18.56
CA ASP A 492 -14.09 20.91 18.37
C ASP A 492 -12.96 20.10 19.02
N PHE A 493 -13.24 18.83 19.33
CA PHE A 493 -12.38 17.86 19.99
C PHE A 493 -11.95 18.27 21.41
N LEU A 494 -12.78 19.05 22.13
CA LEU A 494 -12.46 19.58 23.47
C LEU A 494 -12.17 18.48 24.50
N ASP A 495 -12.96 17.41 24.47
CA ASP A 495 -12.86 16.28 25.41
C ASP A 495 -12.18 15.07 24.75
N PHE A 496 -11.37 15.28 23.71
CA PHE A 496 -10.68 14.18 23.03
C PHE A 496 -9.77 13.44 24.01
N THR A 497 -9.94 12.13 24.05
CA THR A 497 -9.21 11.20 24.89
C THR A 497 -8.60 10.13 24.01
N PHE A 498 -7.29 9.89 24.18
CA PHE A 498 -6.59 8.75 23.59
C PHE A 498 -7.12 7.43 24.17
N ASN A 499 -6.86 6.31 23.51
CA ASN A 499 -7.34 5.00 23.96
C ASN A 499 -6.68 4.55 25.27
N ASP A 500 -5.46 5.01 25.57
CA ASP A 500 -4.81 4.88 26.88
C ASP A 500 -5.49 5.71 28.00
N GLY A 501 -6.50 6.51 27.66
CA GLY A 501 -7.24 7.38 28.58
C GLY A 501 -6.60 8.75 28.81
N SER A 502 -5.45 9.02 28.21
CA SER A 502 -4.76 10.30 28.34
C SER A 502 -5.46 11.39 27.52
N GLN A 503 -5.36 12.64 27.98
CA GLN A 503 -6.00 13.81 27.34
C GLN A 503 -5.08 14.43 26.29
N LEU A 504 -5.59 15.32 25.44
CA LEU A 504 -4.72 16.03 24.50
C LEU A 504 -3.61 16.82 25.23
N PRO A 505 -2.32 16.63 24.87
CA PRO A 505 -1.22 17.41 25.46
C PRO A 505 -1.23 18.86 24.97
N PHE A 506 -1.66 19.07 23.72
CA PHE A 506 -1.77 20.37 23.08
C PHE A 506 -2.98 20.38 22.14
N SER A 507 -3.61 21.54 22.03
CA SER A 507 -4.54 21.86 20.94
C SER A 507 -3.80 22.63 19.85
N PHE A 508 -4.40 22.78 18.67
CA PHE A 508 -3.83 23.63 17.62
C PHE A 508 -4.85 24.46 16.86
N ARG A 509 -4.36 25.53 16.24
CA ARG A 509 -5.06 26.33 15.22
C ARG A 509 -4.26 26.33 13.93
N VAL A 510 -4.96 26.34 12.81
CA VAL A 510 -4.37 26.54 11.50
C VAL A 510 -4.34 28.05 11.22
N ASP A 511 -3.15 28.65 11.25
CA ASP A 511 -2.99 30.10 11.08
C ASP A 511 -2.99 30.54 9.61
N ASP A 512 -2.42 29.72 8.72
CA ASP A 512 -2.28 30.01 7.29
C ASP A 512 -2.05 28.71 6.52
N ILE A 513 -2.63 28.59 5.33
CA ILE A 513 -2.37 27.49 4.39
C ILE A 513 -2.27 28.04 2.97
N ASN A 514 -1.19 27.66 2.28
CA ASN A 514 -1.07 27.79 0.85
C ASN A 514 -0.45 26.52 0.25
N ARG A 515 -0.34 26.44 -1.08
CA ARG A 515 0.19 25.25 -1.78
C ARG A 515 1.63 24.82 -1.42
N TYR A 516 2.39 25.61 -0.67
CA TYR A 516 3.79 25.35 -0.33
C TYR A 516 4.00 25.05 1.15
N GLU A 517 3.20 25.63 2.04
CA GLU A 517 3.33 25.46 3.48
C GLU A 517 2.01 25.72 4.22
N ALA A 518 1.91 25.12 5.41
CA ALA A 518 0.89 25.38 6.40
C ALA A 518 1.57 25.82 7.71
N THR A 519 1.00 26.84 8.38
CA THR A 519 1.45 27.29 9.70
C THR A 519 0.44 26.89 10.76
N LEU A 520 0.89 26.15 11.78
CA LEU A 520 0.06 25.73 12.91
C LEU A 520 0.57 26.40 14.19
N THR A 521 -0.35 26.88 15.02
CA THR A 521 -0.06 27.34 16.39
C THR A 521 -0.58 26.33 17.39
N PHE A 522 0.31 25.72 18.16
CA PHE A 522 0.00 24.82 19.27
C PHE A 522 -0.21 25.60 20.57
N LEU A 523 -1.24 25.21 21.33
CA LEU A 523 -1.70 25.87 22.56
C LEU A 523 -1.67 24.86 23.72
N SER A 524 -1.48 25.36 24.93
CA SER A 524 -1.66 24.56 26.15
C SER A 524 -3.15 24.27 26.38
N ASN A 525 -3.46 23.05 26.79
CA ASN A 525 -4.79 22.65 27.22
C ASN A 525 -5.02 22.88 28.71
#